data_AF-A0ABD7HGR1-F1
#
_entry.id   AF-A0ABD7HGR1-F1
#
_cell.length_a   1.000
_cell.length_b   1.000
_cell.length_c   1.000
_cell.angle_alpha   90.00
_cell.angle_beta   90.00
_cell.angle_gamma   90.00
#
_symmetry.space_group_name_H-M   'P 1'
#
loop_
_entity.id
_entity.type
_entity.pdbx_description
1 polymer ?
#
loop_
_entity_poly.entity_id
_entity_poly.type
_entity_poly.pdbx_seq_one_letter_code
_entity_poly.pdbx_strand_id
1 'polypeptide(L)'
;MIGVAVERESVGMQCDPVVERECWLYAHVCDGRLFVYRSVLVRDTDPIFAPVRDLIGDSEPFLREMVTDRNMMLCKAIREIYDVQ
;
A
#
# COMPACT_ATOMS: atom_id res chain seq x y z
N MET A 1 6.51 -5.30 20.57
CA MET A 1 5.84 -4.01 20.83
C MET A 1 4.56 -4.00 20.03
N ILE A 2 3.44 -3.63 20.65
CA ILE A 2 2.09 -3.65 20.05
C ILE A 2 1.67 -2.20 19.85
N GLY A 3 1.11 -1.87 18.67
CA GLY A 3 0.44 -0.61 18.37
C GLY A 3 0.72 -0.17 16.93
N VAL A 4 -0.25 0.17 16.07
CA VAL A 4 -1.58 0.74 16.33
C VAL A 4 -2.57 0.18 15.32
N ALA A 5 -3.66 -0.40 15.82
CA ALA A 5 -4.87 -0.62 15.04
C ALA A 5 -5.40 0.74 14.56
N VAL A 6 -5.57 0.89 13.25
CA VAL A 6 -6.34 2.01 12.69
C VAL A 6 -7.79 1.77 13.11
N GLU A 7 -8.28 2.55 14.07
CA GLU A 7 -9.65 2.46 14.59
C GLU A 7 -10.66 2.73 13.47
N ARG A 8 -11.66 1.85 13.38
CA ARG A 8 -12.71 1.77 12.37
C ARG A 8 -13.86 2.73 12.72
N GLU A 9 -14.43 3.41 11.73
CA GLU A 9 -15.89 3.48 11.52
C GLU A 9 -16.25 4.05 10.14
N SER A 10 -16.62 3.15 9.22
CA SER A 10 -17.54 3.36 8.10
C SER A 10 -18.24 2.03 7.86
N VAL A 11 -19.56 2.03 7.83
CA VAL A 11 -20.43 0.86 7.63
C VAL A 11 -19.95 0.01 6.43
N GLY A 12 -19.60 -1.26 6.67
CA GLY A 12 -19.64 -2.33 5.66
C GLY A 12 -18.47 -2.51 4.69
N MET A 13 -17.38 -1.75 4.79
CA MET A 13 -16.25 -1.85 3.84
C MET A 13 -15.10 -2.67 4.45
N GLN A 14 -14.97 -3.93 4.02
CA GLN A 14 -13.86 -4.80 4.40
C GLN A 14 -12.65 -4.49 3.49
N CYS A 15 -11.54 -4.10 4.09
CA CYS A 15 -10.27 -4.00 3.40
C CYS A 15 -9.39 -5.19 3.79
N ASP A 16 -8.84 -5.89 2.81
CA ASP A 16 -7.99 -7.07 3.03
C ASP A 16 -6.51 -6.71 2.83
N PRO A 17 -5.63 -6.99 3.81
CA PRO A 17 -4.22 -6.68 3.69
C PRO A 17 -3.55 -7.60 2.65
N VAL A 18 -2.71 -7.00 1.80
CA VAL A 18 -1.90 -7.71 0.80
C VAL A 18 -0.47 -7.90 1.30
N VAL A 19 0.11 -6.84 1.86
CA VAL A 19 1.46 -6.87 2.42
C VAL A 19 1.61 -5.81 3.50
N GLU A 20 2.25 -6.21 4.60
CA GLU A 20 2.63 -5.31 5.69
C GLU A 20 4.11 -5.53 6.02
N ARG A 21 4.92 -4.52 5.73
CA ARG A 21 6.35 -4.46 6.02
C ARG A 21 6.64 -3.10 6.61
N GLU A 22 6.85 -3.09 7.93
CA GLU A 22 7.04 -1.88 8.73
C GLU A 22 8.01 -0.90 8.06
N CYS A 23 7.60 0.37 7.93
CA CYS A 23 8.35 1.46 7.30
C CYS A 23 8.66 1.33 5.80
N TRP A 24 8.41 0.18 5.16
CA TRP A 24 8.86 -0.10 3.81
C TRP A 24 7.73 -0.21 2.80
N LEU A 25 6.72 -1.03 3.10
CA LEU A 25 5.66 -1.33 2.16
C LEU A 25 4.40 -1.75 2.92
N TYR A 26 3.32 -1.04 2.62
CA TYR A 26 1.99 -1.36 3.10
C TYR A 26 1.04 -1.36 1.92
N ALA A 27 0.30 -2.44 1.71
CA ALA A 27 -0.75 -2.48 0.71
C ALA A 27 -1.96 -3.28 1.18
N HIS A 28 -3.13 -2.82 0.78
CA HIS A 28 -4.41 -3.46 1.06
C HIS A 28 -5.39 -3.25 -0.10
N VAL A 29 -6.29 -4.20 -0.29
CA VAL A 29 -7.40 -4.08 -1.23
C VAL A 29 -8.62 -3.56 -0.48
N CYS A 30 -9.33 -2.59 -1.05
CA CYS A 30 -10.60 -2.12 -0.52
C CYS A 30 -11.50 -1.63 -1.66
N ASP A 31 -12.73 -2.13 -1.74
CA ASP A 31 -13.73 -1.77 -2.77
C ASP A 31 -13.18 -1.86 -4.20
N GLY A 32 -12.62 -3.02 -4.55
CA GLY A 32 -12.08 -3.28 -5.90
C GLY A 32 -10.83 -2.46 -6.24
N ARG A 33 -10.18 -1.82 -5.26
CA ARG A 33 -8.95 -1.04 -5.47
C ARG A 33 -7.83 -1.50 -4.57
N LEU A 34 -6.64 -1.59 -5.14
CA LEU A 34 -5.41 -1.80 -4.40
C LEU A 34 -4.81 -0.45 -4.04
N PHE A 35 -4.61 -0.22 -2.75
CA PHE A 35 -3.89 0.93 -2.22
C PHE A 35 -2.49 0.48 -1.82
N VAL A 36 -1.47 1.13 -2.38
CA VAL A 36 -0.07 0.83 -2.11
C VAL A 36 0.60 2.08 -1.53
N TYR A 37 1.18 1.94 -0.35
CA TYR A 37 2.04 2.93 0.28
C TYR A 37 3.42 2.31 0.38
N ARG A 38 4.37 2.81 -0.42
CA ARG A 38 5.74 2.32 -0.39
C ARG A 38 6.72 3.42 -0.02
N SER A 39 7.77 3.06 0.70
CA SER A 39 8.90 3.96 0.90
C SER A 39 9.48 4.37 -0.45
N VAL A 40 9.95 5.61 -0.54
CA VAL A 40 10.66 6.16 -1.73
C VAL A 40 11.93 5.39 -2.10
N LEU A 41 12.43 4.53 -1.20
CA LEU A 41 13.61 3.69 -1.43
C LEU A 41 13.26 2.33 -2.04
N VAL A 42 11.98 1.92 -2.04
CA VAL A 42 11.53 0.65 -2.59
C VAL A 42 11.26 0.80 -4.09
N ARG A 43 11.86 -0.10 -4.87
CA ARG A 43 11.68 -0.23 -6.32
C ARG A 43 10.68 -1.35 -6.64
N ASP A 44 10.05 -1.25 -7.80
CA ASP A 44 9.18 -2.26 -8.40
C ASP A 44 9.84 -3.64 -8.57
N THR A 45 11.16 -3.62 -8.82
CA THR A 45 12.03 -4.77 -8.98
C THR A 45 12.48 -5.41 -7.67
N ASP A 46 12.25 -4.76 -6.52
CA ASP A 46 12.68 -5.30 -5.25
C ASP A 46 11.81 -6.52 -4.86
N PRO A 47 12.40 -7.56 -4.24
CA PRO A 47 11.64 -8.72 -3.79
C PRO A 47 10.50 -8.38 -2.81
N ILE A 48 10.68 -7.32 -2.01
CA ILE A 48 9.65 -6.86 -1.07
C ILE A 48 8.37 -6.41 -1.77
N PHE A 49 8.47 -5.95 -3.01
CA PHE A 49 7.35 -5.47 -3.82
C PHE A 49 6.64 -6.59 -4.58
N ALA A 50 7.13 -7.83 -4.52
CA ALA A 50 6.56 -8.96 -5.26
C ALA A 50 5.05 -9.17 -5.03
N PRO A 51 4.50 -9.13 -3.79
CA PRO A 51 3.06 -9.35 -3.59
C PRO A 51 2.18 -8.30 -4.28
N VAL A 52 2.66 -7.06 -4.38
CA VAL A 52 1.96 -5.98 -5.09
C VAL A 52 2.04 -6.25 -6.59
N ARG A 53 3.24 -6.53 -7.10
CA ARG A 53 3.49 -6.82 -8.52
C ARG A 53 2.67 -8.01 -9.02
N ASP A 54 2.58 -9.07 -8.22
CA ASP A 54 1.81 -10.27 -8.56
C ASP A 54 0.31 -9.98 -8.68
N LEU A 55 -0.20 -8.96 -7.96
CA LEU A 55 -1.60 -8.56 -8.01
C LEU A 55 -1.90 -7.59 -9.17
N ILE A 56 -1.02 -6.63 -9.44
CA ILE A 56 -1.25 -5.62 -10.49
C ILE A 56 -0.85 -6.10 -11.89
N GLY A 57 0.05 -7.09 -11.99
CA GLY A 57 0.64 -7.50 -13.26
C GLY A 57 1.34 -6.34 -13.97
N ASP A 58 0.95 -6.08 -15.21
CA ASP A 58 1.44 -4.95 -16.03
C ASP A 58 0.54 -3.70 -15.94
N SER A 59 -0.39 -3.65 -14.96
CA SER A 59 -1.30 -2.51 -14.81
C SER A 59 -0.57 -1.27 -14.30
N GLU A 60 -0.89 -0.12 -14.87
CA GLU A 60 -0.43 1.18 -14.39
C GLU A 60 -1.38 1.73 -13.31
N PRO A 61 -0.88 2.49 -12.32
CA PRO A 61 -1.72 3.08 -11.29
C PRO A 61 -2.58 4.21 -11.87
N PHE A 62 -3.85 4.29 -11.46
CA PHE A 62 -4.69 5.44 -11.82
C PHE A 62 -4.29 6.71 -11.06
N LEU A 63 -3.68 6.55 -9.87
CA LEU A 63 -3.11 7.63 -9.08
C LEU A 63 -1.72 7.24 -8.62
N ARG A 64 -0.76 8.14 -8.80
CA ARG A 64 0.57 8.05 -8.23
C ARG A 64 1.02 9.41 -7.71
N GLU A 65 1.34 9.48 -6.42
CA GLU A 65 1.77 10.72 -5.79
C GLU A 65 2.74 10.48 -4.63
N MET A 66 3.43 11.55 -4.21
CA MET A 66 4.24 11.54 -3.00
C MET A 66 3.43 12.11 -1.84
N VAL A 67 3.31 11.35 -0.75
CA VAL A 67 2.58 11.75 0.46
C VAL A 67 3.51 11.77 1.67
N THR A 68 3.15 12.57 2.68
CA THR A 68 3.79 12.50 3.99
C THR A 68 3.15 11.38 4.79
N ASP A 69 3.95 10.43 5.27
CA ASP A 69 3.48 9.29 6.06
C ASP A 69 4.52 8.98 7.14
N ARG A 70 4.14 9.17 8.41
CA ARG A 70 5.04 8.97 9.56
C ARG A 70 5.40 7.51 9.81
N ASN A 71 4.62 6.59 9.26
CA ASN A 71 4.85 5.15 9.38
C ASN A 71 5.79 4.62 8.30
N MET A 72 6.35 5.50 7.46
CA MET A 72 7.22 5.15 6.33
C MET A 72 8.62 5.72 6.51
N MET A 73 9.61 5.06 5.91
CA MET A 73 10.99 5.56 5.91
C MET A 73 11.04 6.99 5.38
N LEU A 74 11.81 7.84 6.06
CA LEU A 74 11.94 9.27 5.77
C LEU A 74 10.63 10.07 5.94
N CYS A 75 9.64 9.52 6.63
CA CYS A 75 8.31 10.10 6.80
C CYS A 75 7.59 10.38 5.46
N LYS A 76 7.92 9.63 4.41
CA LYS A 76 7.39 9.82 3.05
C LYS A 76 7.05 8.50 2.41
N ALA A 77 5.95 8.48 1.67
CA ALA A 77 5.57 7.37 0.80
C ALA A 77 5.30 7.84 -0.62
N ILE A 78 5.55 6.95 -1.57
CA ILE A 78 4.86 6.96 -2.85
C ILE A 78 3.54 6.22 -2.61
N ARG A 79 2.42 6.93 -2.78
CA ARG A 79 1.09 6.35 -2.79
C ARG A 79 0.70 6.04 -4.21
N GLU A 80 0.37 4.78 -4.47
CA GLU A 80 -0.17 4.31 -5.74
C GLU A 80 -1.53 3.66 -5.49
N ILE A 81 -2.46 3.87 -6.42
CA ILE A 81 -3.76 3.22 -6.38
C ILE A 81 -4.05 2.60 -7.74
N TYR A 82 -4.47 1.34 -7.72
CA TYR A 82 -4.79 0.54 -8.89
C TYR A 82 -6.23 0.03 -8.78
N ASP A 83 -6.90 -0.15 -9.92
CA ASP A 83 -8.11 -0.97 -9.97
C ASP A 83 -7.68 -2.45 -9.97
N VAL A 84 -8.36 -3.28 -9.20
CA VAL A 84 -8.18 -4.74 -9.20
C VAL A 84 -9.48 -5.40 -9.68
N GLN A 85 -9.35 -6.29 -10.67
CA GLN A 85 -10.49 -7.02 -11.26
C GLN A 85 -10.91 -8.23 -10.43
#